data_AF-A0A351A4L0-F1
#
_entry.id   AF-A0A351A4L0-F1
#
_cell.length_a   1.000
_cell.length_b   1.000
_cell.length_c   1.000
_cell.angle_alpha   90.00
_cell.angle_beta   90.00
_cell.angle_gamma   90.00
#
_symmetry.space_group_name_H-M   'P 1'
#
loop_
_entity.id
_entity.type
_entity.pdbx_description
1 polymer ?
#
loop_
_entity_poly.entity_id
_entity_poly.type
_entity_poly.pdbx_seq_one_letter_code
_entity_poly.pdbx_strand_id
1 'polypeptide(L)'
;MNFPTLRPLARRSIMLLVSVAMLTLTLITLAGMSASVLVVESARGSASAINVAGSLRRYTHRLANLIAVDALSGRSESQRVEAAVRDFETHLEHPALLRFVERAPGELFAATYRGVHASWHLSLKPRIEALGAQSPPPPNEQVEILLTEVDAFVDQLNTLVAVLEHDTEKRIQDLRLILAGAIVLTVLVVVVALLLLKRALLTPLRGLLDAARRIAGGDFGVRVSYTGQDELGRVGLAFNLMADELAGHYR
;
A
#
# COMPACT_ATOMS: atom_id res chain seq x y z
N MET A 1 -12.40 -29.17 0.48
CA MET A 1 -11.38 -28.92 1.52
C MET A 1 -12.09 -28.78 2.87
N ASN A 2 -12.00 -29.80 3.72
CA ASN A 2 -12.60 -29.78 5.07
C ASN A 2 -11.64 -29.03 6.01
N PHE A 3 -12.08 -27.93 6.63
CA PHE A 3 -11.33 -27.23 7.68
C PHE A 3 -11.53 -27.96 9.02
N PRO A 4 -10.60 -28.80 9.50
CA PRO A 4 -10.83 -29.70 10.63
C PRO A 4 -10.73 -29.00 12.00
N THR A 5 -10.18 -27.77 12.04
CA THR A 5 -9.73 -27.13 13.29
C THR A 5 -10.76 -26.25 13.99
N LEU A 6 -11.83 -25.79 13.30
CA LEU A 6 -12.79 -24.83 13.87
C LEU A 6 -13.95 -25.48 14.64
N ARG A 7 -14.38 -26.69 14.25
CA ARG A 7 -15.45 -27.44 14.94
C ARG A 7 -15.15 -27.82 16.40
N PRO A 8 -13.92 -28.22 16.80
CA PRO A 8 -13.65 -28.59 18.19
C PRO A 8 -13.63 -27.40 19.16
N LEU A 9 -13.29 -26.18 18.69
CA LEU A 9 -13.22 -24.97 19.51
C LEU A 9 -14.61 -24.58 20.04
N ALA A 10 -15.62 -24.53 19.15
CA ALA A 10 -17.00 -24.20 19.50
C ALA A 10 -17.66 -25.23 20.44
N ARG A 11 -17.15 -26.47 20.48
CA ARG A 11 -17.66 -27.52 21.40
C ARG A 11 -17.16 -27.36 22.83
N ARG A 12 -16.09 -26.59 23.06
CA ARG A 12 -15.43 -26.45 24.39
C ARG A 12 -15.76 -25.13 25.09
N SER A 13 -15.81 -24.02 24.36
CA SER A 13 -16.16 -22.71 24.94
C SER A 13 -16.61 -21.72 23.86
N ILE A 14 -17.77 -21.08 24.09
CA ILE A 14 -18.31 -20.05 23.20
C ILE A 14 -17.47 -18.77 23.27
N MET A 15 -16.96 -18.41 24.45
CA MET A 15 -16.11 -17.23 24.61
C MET A 15 -14.81 -17.37 23.79
N LEU A 16 -14.19 -18.55 23.84
CA LEU A 16 -12.98 -18.83 23.07
C LEU A 16 -13.20 -18.63 21.56
N LEU A 17 -14.34 -19.09 21.03
CA LEU A 17 -14.70 -18.90 19.62
C LEU A 17 -14.76 -17.42 19.25
N VAL A 18 -15.46 -16.60 20.06
CA VAL A 18 -15.60 -15.16 19.81
C VAL A 18 -14.24 -14.47 19.92
N SER A 19 -13.45 -14.78 20.95
CA SER A 19 -12.11 -14.20 21.14
C SER A 19 -11.16 -14.52 19.98
N VAL A 20 -11.15 -15.76 19.49
CA VAL A 20 -10.33 -16.15 18.33
C VAL A 20 -10.79 -15.41 17.08
N ALA A 21 -12.10 -15.32 16.83
CA ALA A 21 -12.62 -14.59 15.67
C ALA A 21 -12.23 -13.10 15.74
N MET A 22 -12.41 -12.45 16.89
CA MET A 22 -12.02 -11.05 17.10
C MET A 22 -10.51 -10.85 16.92
N LEU A 23 -9.68 -11.70 17.52
CA LEU A 23 -8.23 -11.62 17.36
C LEU A 23 -7.81 -11.76 15.90
N THR A 24 -8.43 -12.70 15.17
CA THR A 24 -8.14 -12.92 13.74
C THR A 24 -8.50 -11.67 12.93
N LEU A 25 -9.67 -11.07 13.17
CA LEU A 25 -10.09 -9.84 12.50
C LEU A 25 -9.14 -8.68 12.80
N THR A 26 -8.75 -8.50 14.06
CA THR A 26 -7.79 -7.45 14.47
C THR A 26 -6.41 -7.64 13.81
N LEU A 27 -5.94 -8.89 13.70
CA LEU A 27 -4.66 -9.16 13.03
C LEU A 27 -4.72 -8.85 11.53
N ILE A 28 -5.84 -9.18 10.86
CA ILE A 28 -6.03 -8.86 9.44
C ILE A 28 -6.05 -7.34 9.24
N THR A 29 -6.79 -6.60 10.06
CA THR A 29 -6.89 -5.14 9.94
C THR A 29 -5.55 -4.47 10.24
N LEU A 30 -4.85 -4.91 11.29
CA LEU A 30 -3.54 -4.36 11.63
C LEU A 30 -2.51 -4.60 10.52
N ALA A 31 -2.45 -5.81 9.98
CA ALA A 31 -1.57 -6.12 8.85
C ALA A 31 -1.89 -5.26 7.62
N GLY A 32 -3.17 -5.09 7.29
CA GLY A 32 -3.61 -4.23 6.19
C GLY A 32 -3.26 -2.75 6.40
N MET A 33 -3.45 -2.24 7.62
CA MET A 33 -3.07 -0.87 7.98
C MET A 33 -1.56 -0.67 7.93
N SER A 34 -0.76 -1.58 8.48
CA SER A 34 0.70 -1.52 8.43
C SER A 34 1.21 -1.53 6.99
N ALA A 35 0.69 -2.42 6.13
CA ALA A 35 1.03 -2.44 4.71
C ALA A 35 0.68 -1.11 4.01
N SER A 36 -0.50 -0.55 4.32
CA SER A 36 -0.94 0.73 3.76
C SER A 36 -0.03 1.89 4.14
N VAL A 37 0.36 2.00 5.43
CA VAL A 37 1.26 3.06 5.90
C VAL A 37 2.60 3.02 5.19
N LEU A 38 3.21 1.83 5.04
CA LEU A 38 4.48 1.66 4.36
C LEU A 38 4.42 2.11 2.89
N VAL A 39 3.34 1.77 2.18
CA VAL A 39 3.16 2.17 0.78
C VAL A 39 2.93 3.69 0.68
N VAL A 40 2.11 4.28 1.54
CA VAL A 40 1.84 5.74 1.55
C VAL A 40 3.12 6.53 1.82
N GLU A 41 3.95 6.11 2.78
CA GLU A 41 5.24 6.77 3.04
C GLU A 41 6.18 6.67 1.83
N SER A 42 6.26 5.50 1.20
CA SER A 42 7.07 5.32 -0.01
C SER A 42 6.56 6.14 -1.19
N ALA A 43 5.24 6.29 -1.32
CA ALA A 43 4.61 7.09 -2.37
C ALA A 43 4.89 8.59 -2.19
N ARG A 44 4.91 9.10 -0.94
CA ARG A 44 5.34 10.48 -0.65
C ARG A 44 6.80 10.72 -1.05
N GLY A 45 7.69 9.76 -0.74
CA GLY A 45 9.09 9.82 -1.17
C GLY A 45 9.23 9.87 -2.71
N SER A 46 8.46 9.04 -3.40
CA SER A 46 8.44 8.96 -4.86
C SER A 46 7.88 10.24 -5.51
N ALA A 47 6.84 10.84 -4.94
CA ALA A 47 6.29 12.11 -5.41
C ALA A 47 7.33 13.26 -5.36
N SER A 48 8.14 13.32 -4.30
CA SER A 48 9.24 14.29 -4.21
C SER A 48 10.30 14.06 -5.29
N ALA A 49 10.68 12.80 -5.53
CA ALA A 49 11.63 12.43 -6.57
C ALA A 49 11.10 12.75 -7.98
N ILE A 50 9.84 12.42 -8.27
CA ILE A 50 9.16 12.75 -9.53
C ILE A 50 9.15 14.27 -9.77
N ASN A 51 8.84 15.07 -8.74
CA ASN A 51 8.83 16.53 -8.88
C ASN A 51 10.23 17.09 -9.19
N VAL A 52 11.28 16.59 -8.52
CA VAL A 52 12.66 17.00 -8.77
C VAL A 52 13.14 16.54 -10.15
N ALA A 53 12.92 15.27 -10.52
CA ALA A 53 13.25 14.77 -11.85
C ALA A 53 12.47 15.54 -12.95
N GLY A 54 11.22 15.93 -12.65
CA GLY A 54 10.41 16.76 -13.52
C GLY A 54 10.99 18.16 -13.72
N SER A 55 11.58 18.77 -12.68
CA SER A 55 12.20 20.09 -12.79
C SER A 55 13.48 20.07 -13.62
N LEU A 56 14.23 18.96 -13.65
CA LEU A 56 15.42 18.80 -14.49
C LEU A 56 15.14 19.14 -15.95
N ARG A 57 14.01 18.67 -16.51
CA ARG A 57 13.59 18.99 -17.90
C ARG A 57 13.46 20.49 -18.13
N ARG A 58 12.84 21.19 -17.17
CA ARG A 58 12.70 22.65 -17.21
C ARG A 58 14.07 23.34 -17.19
N TYR A 59 14.99 22.87 -16.35
CA TYR A 59 16.35 23.41 -16.28
C TYR A 59 17.15 23.12 -17.56
N THR A 60 17.00 21.95 -18.18
CA THR A 60 17.62 21.63 -19.47
C THR A 60 17.14 22.58 -20.58
N HIS A 61 15.83 22.79 -20.73
CA HIS A 61 15.33 23.75 -21.72
C HIS A 61 15.72 25.19 -21.39
N ARG A 62 15.80 25.57 -20.11
CA ARG A 62 16.30 26.90 -19.70
C ARG A 62 17.73 27.14 -20.18
N LEU A 63 18.60 26.14 -20.06
CA LEU A 63 19.98 26.22 -20.55
C LEU A 63 20.05 26.43 -22.05
N ALA A 64 19.28 25.64 -22.81
CA ALA A 64 19.21 25.76 -24.27
C ALA A 64 18.69 27.14 -24.71
N ASN A 65 17.63 27.62 -24.04
CA ASN A 65 17.02 28.91 -24.32
C ASN A 65 17.97 30.09 -24.02
N LEU A 66 18.80 30.00 -22.98
CA LEU A 66 19.81 31.03 -22.70
C LEU A 66 20.80 31.17 -23.85
N ILE A 67 21.30 30.04 -24.38
CA ILE A 67 22.22 30.03 -25.52
C ILE A 67 21.53 30.54 -26.79
N ALA A 68 20.29 30.12 -27.05
CA ALA A 68 19.54 30.57 -28.22
C ALA A 68 19.25 32.08 -28.20
N VAL A 69 18.90 32.64 -27.03
CA VAL A 69 18.65 34.09 -26.87
C VAL A 69 19.94 34.90 -27.02
N ASP A 70 21.05 34.41 -26.48
CA ASP A 70 22.36 35.04 -26.61
C ASP A 70 22.80 35.07 -28.09
N ALA A 71 22.62 33.96 -28.83
CA ALA A 71 22.82 33.90 -30.28
C ALA A 71 21.95 34.89 -31.06
N LEU A 72 20.65 34.99 -30.75
CA LEU A 72 19.73 35.92 -31.41
C LEU A 72 20.02 37.39 -31.09
N SER A 73 20.44 37.70 -29.86
CA SER A 73 20.65 39.07 -29.40
C SER A 73 22.07 39.60 -29.63
N GLY A 74 22.98 38.77 -30.12
CA GLY A 74 24.39 39.14 -30.32
C GLY A 74 25.16 39.38 -29.01
N ARG A 75 24.57 38.99 -27.87
CA ARG A 75 25.16 39.14 -26.53
C ARG A 75 25.72 37.81 -26.07
N SER A 76 26.82 37.83 -25.32
CA SER A 76 27.40 36.65 -24.69
C SER A 76 27.44 36.88 -23.18
N GLU A 77 26.58 36.20 -22.43
CA GLU A 77 26.51 36.32 -20.96
C GLU A 77 26.76 34.97 -20.28
N SER A 78 28.02 34.52 -20.33
CA SER A 78 28.46 33.23 -19.79
C SER A 78 28.08 33.01 -18.31
N GLN A 79 28.05 34.08 -17.49
CA GLN A 79 27.63 33.97 -16.08
C GLN A 79 26.20 33.46 -15.91
N ARG A 80 25.27 33.79 -16.83
CA ARG A 80 23.88 33.28 -16.80
C ARG A 80 23.84 31.78 -17.07
N VAL A 81 24.66 31.32 -18.02
CA VAL A 81 24.77 29.89 -18.38
C VAL A 81 25.39 29.10 -17.23
N GLU A 82 26.50 29.57 -16.67
CA GLU A 82 27.16 28.93 -15.52
C GLU A 82 26.23 28.81 -14.30
N ALA A 83 25.44 29.85 -14.02
CA ALA A 83 24.47 29.81 -12.94
C ALA A 83 23.37 28.77 -13.20
N ALA A 84 22.87 28.68 -14.44
CA ALA A 84 21.87 27.69 -14.81
C ALA A 84 22.43 26.24 -14.80
N VAL A 85 23.71 26.05 -15.11
CA VAL A 85 24.40 24.74 -15.00
C VAL A 85 24.45 24.31 -13.54
N ARG A 86 24.85 25.20 -12.63
CA ARG A 86 24.85 24.92 -11.18
C ARG A 86 23.45 24.63 -10.64
N ASP A 87 22.43 25.36 -11.09
CA ASP A 87 21.03 25.10 -10.73
C ASP A 87 20.60 23.68 -11.15
N PHE A 88 20.96 23.25 -12.36
CA PHE A 88 20.66 21.91 -12.87
C PHE A 88 21.37 20.83 -12.03
N GLU A 89 22.67 20.98 -11.77
CA GLU A 89 23.47 20.02 -11.00
C GLU A 89 22.96 19.86 -9.57
N THR A 90 22.55 20.97 -8.93
CA THR A 90 21.93 20.94 -7.60
C THR A 90 20.66 20.08 -7.57
N HIS A 91 19.87 20.09 -8.65
CA HIS A 91 18.68 19.25 -8.77
C HIS A 91 19.01 17.82 -9.16
N LEU A 92 20.05 17.60 -9.97
CA LEU A 92 20.49 16.27 -10.38
C LEU A 92 21.01 15.47 -9.18
N GLU A 93 21.71 16.14 -8.27
CA GLU A 93 22.26 15.58 -7.03
C GLU A 93 21.31 15.71 -5.83
N HIS A 94 20.06 16.07 -6.07
CA HIS A 94 19.11 16.30 -4.98
C HIS A 94 18.88 15.01 -4.15
N PRO A 95 18.83 15.08 -2.80
CA PRO A 95 18.69 13.90 -1.94
C PRO A 95 17.45 13.04 -2.22
N ALA A 96 16.38 13.66 -2.77
CA ALA A 96 15.19 12.91 -3.17
C ALA A 96 15.48 11.85 -4.25
N LEU A 97 16.39 12.11 -5.19
CA LEU A 97 16.79 11.15 -6.22
C LEU A 97 17.84 10.16 -5.67
N LEU A 98 18.85 10.68 -4.97
CA LEU A 98 19.96 9.88 -4.44
C LEU A 98 19.49 8.76 -3.52
N ARG A 99 18.48 9.01 -2.68
CA ARG A 99 17.89 7.97 -1.80
C ARG A 99 17.41 6.73 -2.55
N PHE A 100 16.90 6.86 -3.78
CA PHE A 100 16.48 5.71 -4.59
C PHE A 100 17.68 4.97 -5.18
N VAL A 101 18.73 5.69 -5.57
CA VAL A 101 19.98 5.11 -6.06
C VAL A 101 20.70 4.33 -4.95
N GLU A 102 20.79 4.91 -3.75
CA GLU A 102 21.45 4.32 -2.59
C GLU A 102 20.70 3.11 -2.04
N ARG A 103 19.36 3.18 -2.00
CA ARG A 103 18.53 2.10 -1.45
C ARG A 103 18.51 0.87 -2.34
N ALA A 104 18.59 1.04 -3.66
CA ALA A 104 18.49 -0.04 -4.63
C ALA A 104 19.42 0.17 -5.85
N PRO A 105 20.74 0.07 -5.68
CA PRO A 105 21.72 0.44 -6.71
C PRO A 105 21.67 -0.43 -7.97
N GLY A 106 21.11 -1.64 -7.86
CA GLY A 106 20.93 -2.59 -8.96
C GLY A 106 19.59 -2.47 -9.69
N GLU A 107 18.66 -1.64 -9.21
CA GLU A 107 17.34 -1.49 -9.84
C GLU A 107 17.38 -0.57 -11.07
N LEU A 108 16.33 -0.66 -11.88
CA LEU A 108 16.19 0.08 -13.14
C LEU A 108 16.36 1.60 -12.93
N PHE A 109 15.79 2.15 -11.85
CA PHE A 109 15.93 3.58 -11.55
C PHE A 109 17.39 4.01 -11.41
N ALA A 110 18.19 3.26 -10.64
CA ALA A 110 19.60 3.57 -10.42
C ALA A 110 20.41 3.44 -11.72
N ALA A 111 20.08 2.47 -12.58
CA ALA A 111 20.70 2.34 -13.90
C ALA A 111 20.38 3.53 -14.82
N THR A 112 19.11 3.92 -14.91
CA THR A 112 18.67 5.07 -15.72
C THR A 112 19.26 6.39 -15.19
N TYR A 113 19.30 6.57 -13.86
CA TYR A 113 19.91 7.73 -13.23
C TYR A 113 21.40 7.85 -13.57
N ARG A 114 22.16 6.74 -13.50
CA ARG A 114 23.57 6.72 -13.92
C ARG A 114 23.73 7.08 -15.40
N GLY A 115 22.82 6.64 -16.26
CA GLY A 115 22.79 7.00 -17.68
C GLY A 115 22.62 8.51 -17.88
N VAL A 116 21.61 9.11 -17.24
CA VAL A 116 21.38 10.57 -17.25
C VAL A 116 22.60 11.32 -16.72
N HIS A 117 23.14 10.87 -15.58
CA HIS A 117 24.31 11.50 -14.96
C HIS A 117 25.53 11.45 -15.88
N ALA A 118 25.78 10.33 -16.56
CA ALA A 118 26.85 10.19 -17.54
C ALA A 118 26.61 11.06 -18.78
N SER A 119 25.40 11.05 -19.34
CA SER A 119 25.05 11.86 -20.52
C SER A 119 25.16 13.36 -20.25
N TRP A 120 24.85 13.80 -19.03
CA TRP A 120 25.05 15.19 -18.60
C TRP A 120 26.54 15.56 -18.61
N HIS A 121 27.35 14.83 -17.84
CA HIS A 121 28.75 15.18 -17.62
C HIS A 121 29.66 14.96 -18.84
N LEU A 122 29.38 13.93 -19.64
CA LEU A 122 30.24 13.53 -20.75
C LEU A 122 29.82 14.13 -22.10
N SER A 123 28.61 14.68 -22.20
CA SER A 123 28.08 15.15 -23.49
C SER A 123 27.44 16.53 -23.40
N LEU A 124 26.34 16.68 -22.66
CA LEU A 124 25.54 17.90 -22.73
C LEU A 124 26.19 19.10 -22.03
N LYS A 125 26.74 18.92 -20.82
CA LYS A 125 27.39 20.00 -20.06
C LYS A 125 28.58 20.61 -20.81
N PRO A 126 29.57 19.84 -21.31
CA PRO A 126 30.69 20.39 -22.06
C PRO A 126 30.23 21.18 -23.30
N ARG A 127 29.19 20.72 -23.99
CA ARG A 127 28.62 21.40 -25.15
C ARG A 127 27.99 22.74 -24.78
N ILE A 128 27.20 22.78 -23.71
CA ILE A 128 26.56 23.99 -23.18
C ILE A 128 27.60 25.01 -22.74
N GLU A 129 28.62 24.58 -21.99
CA GLU A 129 29.69 25.47 -21.52
C GLU A 129 30.51 26.01 -22.69
N ALA A 130 30.86 25.17 -23.67
CA ALA A 130 31.57 25.58 -24.88
C ALA A 130 30.78 26.59 -25.72
N LEU A 131 29.46 26.41 -25.86
CA LEU A 131 28.62 27.36 -26.60
C LEU A 131 28.35 28.66 -25.81
N GLY A 132 28.16 28.57 -24.49
CA GLY A 132 27.91 29.71 -23.62
C GLY A 132 29.13 30.61 -23.37
N ALA A 133 30.34 30.07 -23.56
CA ALA A 133 31.60 30.83 -23.47
C ALA A 133 32.03 31.46 -24.81
N GLN A 134 31.36 31.15 -25.92
CA GLN A 134 31.72 31.69 -27.23
C GLN A 134 31.48 33.19 -27.33
N SER A 135 32.47 33.91 -27.86
CA SER A 135 32.42 35.32 -28.22
C SER A 135 33.19 35.49 -29.53
N PRO A 136 32.54 35.77 -30.69
CA PRO A 136 31.10 36.07 -30.85
C PRO A 136 30.17 34.88 -30.57
N PRO A 137 28.85 35.12 -30.39
CA PRO A 137 27.87 34.06 -30.12
C PRO A 137 27.82 32.97 -31.20
N PRO A 138 27.39 31.74 -30.84
CA PRO A 138 27.42 30.61 -31.76
C PRO A 138 26.49 30.80 -32.97
N PRO A 139 26.86 30.29 -34.16
CA PRO A 139 25.97 30.26 -35.32
C PRO A 139 24.68 29.48 -35.07
N ASN A 140 23.61 29.83 -35.78
CA ASN A 140 22.29 29.18 -35.65
C ASN A 140 22.36 27.65 -35.84
N GLU A 141 23.19 27.16 -36.76
CA GLU A 141 23.38 25.72 -36.99
C GLU A 141 23.87 24.98 -35.72
N GLN A 142 24.78 25.59 -34.95
CA GLN A 142 25.25 24.99 -33.70
C GLN A 142 24.16 24.99 -32.61
N VAL A 143 23.29 26.00 -32.62
CA VAL A 143 22.13 26.09 -31.72
C VAL A 143 21.08 25.04 -32.09
N GLU A 144 20.80 24.81 -33.38
CA GLU A 144 19.87 23.77 -33.83
C GLU A 144 20.34 22.35 -33.43
N ILE A 145 21.65 22.08 -33.56
CA ILE A 145 22.24 20.82 -33.09
C ILE A 145 22.11 20.70 -31.56
N LEU A 146 22.38 21.77 -30.81
CA LEU A 146 22.20 21.78 -29.35
C LEU A 146 20.74 21.48 -28.97
N LEU A 147 19.75 22.07 -29.66
CA LEU A 147 18.33 21.82 -29.38
C LEU A 147 17.99 20.33 -29.59
N THR A 148 18.53 19.71 -30.64
CA THR A 148 18.37 18.28 -30.90
C THR A 148 19.00 17.41 -29.79
N GLU A 149 20.19 17.78 -29.30
CA GLU A 149 20.85 17.09 -28.19
C GLU A 149 20.10 17.26 -26.86
N VAL A 150 19.53 18.45 -26.64
CA VAL A 150 18.68 18.75 -25.48
C VAL A 150 17.41 17.92 -25.49
N ASP A 151 16.74 17.79 -26.63
CA ASP A 151 15.53 16.97 -26.75
C ASP A 151 15.84 15.49 -26.45
N ALA A 152 16.94 14.95 -27.01
CA ALA A 152 17.37 13.58 -26.72
C ALA A 152 17.72 13.36 -25.24
N PHE A 153 18.33 14.36 -24.58
CA PHE A 153 18.61 14.29 -23.15
C PHE A 153 17.32 14.39 -22.30
N VAL A 154 16.37 15.23 -22.69
CA VAL A 154 15.06 15.34 -22.04
C VAL A 154 14.29 14.02 -22.15
N ASP A 155 14.43 13.26 -23.23
CA ASP A 155 13.84 11.93 -23.36
C ASP A 155 14.44 10.91 -22.37
N GLN A 156 15.73 11.02 -22.04
CA GLN A 156 16.32 10.22 -20.96
C GLN A 156 15.74 10.61 -19.59
N LEU A 157 15.53 11.91 -19.34
CA LEU A 157 14.87 12.39 -18.12
C LEU A 157 13.40 11.93 -18.05
N ASN A 158 12.67 11.93 -19.17
CA ASN A 158 11.32 11.39 -19.26
C ASN A 158 11.30 9.90 -18.90
N THR A 159 12.27 9.13 -19.39
CA THR A 159 12.43 7.71 -19.06
C THR A 159 12.72 7.53 -17.56
N LEU A 160 13.57 8.37 -16.96
CA LEU A 160 13.86 8.35 -15.53
C LEU A 160 12.59 8.59 -14.69
N VAL A 161 11.79 9.60 -15.06
CA VAL A 161 10.52 9.92 -14.39
C VAL A 161 9.52 8.75 -14.54
N ALA A 162 9.40 8.19 -15.74
CA ALA A 162 8.49 7.07 -16.02
C ALA A 162 8.80 5.84 -15.15
N VAL A 163 10.07 5.56 -14.85
CA VAL A 163 10.46 4.46 -13.95
C VAL A 163 9.95 4.70 -12.53
N LEU A 164 10.03 5.93 -12.01
CA LEU A 164 9.49 6.27 -10.68
C LEU A 164 7.97 6.16 -10.63
N GLU A 165 7.29 6.67 -11.67
CA GLU A 165 5.83 6.62 -11.78
C GLU A 165 5.33 5.18 -11.83
N HIS A 166 5.94 4.35 -12.68
CA HIS A 166 5.54 2.96 -12.85
C HIS A 166 5.77 2.10 -11.60
N ASP A 167 6.91 2.26 -10.91
CA ASP A 167 7.18 1.54 -9.65
C ASP A 167 6.18 1.95 -8.56
N THR A 168 5.86 3.23 -8.46
CA THR A 168 4.88 3.75 -7.50
C THR A 168 3.48 3.20 -7.78
N GLU A 169 3.03 3.24 -9.03
CA GLU A 169 1.70 2.75 -9.43
C GLU A 169 1.57 1.25 -9.18
N LYS A 170 2.60 0.46 -9.51
CA LYS A 170 2.60 -0.98 -9.28
C LYS A 170 2.48 -1.32 -7.80
N ARG A 171 3.22 -0.65 -6.92
CA ARG A 171 3.12 -0.84 -5.46
C ARG A 171 1.73 -0.51 -4.92
N ILE A 172 1.10 0.55 -5.43
CA ILE A 172 -0.28 0.92 -5.09
C ILE A 172 -1.25 -0.16 -5.56
N GLN A 173 -1.08 -0.68 -6.78
CA GLN A 173 -1.92 -1.74 -7.33
C GLN A 173 -1.81 -3.04 -6.52
N ASP A 174 -0.59 -3.47 -6.17
CA ASP A 174 -0.35 -4.66 -5.35
C ASP A 174 -1.00 -4.52 -3.96
N LEU A 175 -0.85 -3.35 -3.32
CA LEU A 175 -1.54 -3.07 -2.05
C LEU A 175 -3.06 -3.18 -2.21
N ARG A 176 -3.62 -2.65 -3.30
CA ARG A 176 -5.07 -2.68 -3.57
C ARG A 176 -5.58 -4.11 -3.65
N LEU A 177 -4.83 -5.00 -4.31
CA LEU A 177 -5.15 -6.43 -4.40
C LEU A 177 -5.04 -7.13 -3.04
N ILE A 178 -3.99 -6.84 -2.26
CA ILE A 178 -3.81 -7.38 -0.91
C ILE A 178 -4.98 -6.95 0.00
N LEU A 179 -5.35 -5.67 -0.02
CA LEU A 179 -6.48 -5.16 0.77
C LEU A 179 -7.81 -5.75 0.31
N ALA A 180 -8.04 -5.91 -0.99
CA ALA A 180 -9.23 -6.59 -1.50
C ALA A 180 -9.31 -8.04 -1.00
N GLY A 181 -8.19 -8.78 -1.04
CA GLY A 181 -8.09 -10.13 -0.47
C GLY A 181 -8.34 -10.15 1.04
N ALA A 182 -7.80 -9.18 1.78
CA ALA A 182 -8.01 -9.03 3.22
C ALA A 182 -9.50 -8.75 3.56
N ILE A 183 -10.20 -7.96 2.74
CA ILE A 183 -11.64 -7.71 2.90
C ILE A 183 -12.42 -9.01 2.69
N VAL A 184 -12.14 -9.76 1.62
CA VAL A 184 -12.80 -11.05 1.36
C VAL A 184 -12.56 -12.03 2.51
N LEU A 185 -11.33 -12.11 3.01
CA LEU A 185 -10.98 -12.96 4.15
C LEU A 185 -11.71 -12.53 5.44
N THR A 186 -11.80 -11.22 5.69
CA THR A 186 -12.54 -10.64 6.81
C THR A 186 -14.01 -11.04 6.76
N VAL A 187 -14.66 -10.88 5.61
CA VAL A 187 -16.07 -11.30 5.41
C VAL A 187 -16.22 -12.80 5.64
N LEU A 188 -15.30 -13.63 5.13
CA LEU A 188 -15.33 -15.07 5.34
C LEU A 188 -15.24 -15.44 6.82
N VAL A 189 -14.31 -14.84 7.57
CA VAL A 189 -14.15 -15.06 9.02
C VAL A 189 -15.43 -14.68 9.76
N VAL A 190 -16.03 -13.52 9.43
CA VAL A 190 -17.30 -13.08 10.03
C VAL A 190 -18.43 -14.07 9.74
N VAL A 191 -18.61 -14.49 8.48
CA VAL A 191 -19.65 -15.45 8.09
C VAL A 191 -19.47 -16.78 8.83
N VAL A 192 -18.24 -17.31 8.88
CA VAL A 192 -17.95 -18.57 9.58
C VAL A 192 -18.21 -18.42 11.08
N ALA A 193 -17.77 -17.33 11.70
CA ALA A 193 -18.01 -17.06 13.12
C ALA A 193 -19.52 -16.97 13.43
N LEU A 194 -20.29 -16.27 12.59
CA LEU A 194 -21.75 -16.15 12.75
C LEU A 194 -22.45 -17.51 12.61
N LEU A 195 -22.04 -18.34 11.64
CA LEU A 195 -22.60 -19.69 11.46
C LEU A 195 -22.29 -20.60 12.66
N LEU A 196 -21.08 -20.51 13.20
CA LEU A 196 -20.69 -21.26 14.40
C LEU A 196 -21.44 -20.76 15.64
N LEU A 197 -21.54 -19.45 15.83
CA LEU A 197 -22.29 -18.84 16.93
C LEU A 197 -23.77 -19.19 16.87
N LYS A 198 -24.37 -19.20 15.67
CA LYS A 198 -25.76 -19.63 15.48
C LYS A 198 -25.98 -21.05 15.99
N ARG A 199 -25.08 -21.98 15.66
CA ARG A 199 -25.18 -23.39 16.05
C ARG A 199 -24.84 -23.64 17.51
N ALA A 200 -23.82 -22.98 18.05
CA ALA A 200 -23.32 -23.21 19.40
C ALA A 200 -24.12 -22.45 20.47
N LEU A 201 -24.67 -21.28 20.14
CA LEU A 201 -25.36 -20.41 21.11
C LEU A 201 -26.85 -20.23 20.79
N LEU A 202 -27.20 -19.71 19.61
CA LEU A 202 -28.59 -19.32 19.31
C LEU A 202 -29.54 -20.53 19.27
N THR A 203 -29.13 -21.66 18.70
CA THR A 203 -29.97 -22.87 18.63
C THR A 203 -30.22 -23.50 20.01
N PRO A 204 -29.20 -23.79 20.86
CA PRO A 204 -29.44 -24.32 22.20
C PRO A 204 -30.22 -23.38 23.11
N LEU A 205 -29.98 -22.06 23.01
CA LEU A 205 -30.70 -21.07 23.80
C LEU A 205 -32.21 -21.06 23.49
N ARG A 206 -32.58 -21.19 22.20
CA ARG A 206 -34.00 -21.34 21.81
C ARG A 206 -34.62 -22.61 22.40
N GLY A 207 -33.90 -23.73 22.36
CA GLY A 207 -34.36 -24.98 22.97
C GLY A 207 -34.58 -24.87 24.49
N LEU A 208 -33.68 -24.18 25.19
CA LEU A 208 -33.82 -23.87 26.62
C LEU A 208 -35.05 -22.98 26.89
N LEU A 209 -35.24 -21.91 26.11
CA LEU A 209 -36.40 -21.02 26.21
C LEU A 209 -37.72 -21.77 26.01
N ASP A 210 -37.80 -22.63 25.00
CA ASP A 210 -39.01 -23.40 24.69
C ASP A 210 -39.31 -24.44 25.79
N ALA A 211 -38.28 -25.12 26.32
CA ALA A 211 -38.45 -26.05 27.44
C ALA A 211 -38.90 -25.31 28.72
N ALA A 212 -38.29 -24.16 29.04
CA ALA A 212 -38.67 -23.36 30.20
C ALA A 212 -40.13 -22.90 30.14
N ARG A 213 -40.61 -22.48 28.95
CA ARG A 213 -42.02 -22.12 28.73
C ARG A 213 -42.97 -23.29 28.97
N ARG A 214 -42.59 -24.50 28.56
CA ARG A 214 -43.39 -25.71 28.79
C ARG A 214 -43.48 -26.09 30.26
N ILE A 215 -42.37 -26.03 31.00
CA ILE A 215 -42.37 -26.22 32.46
C ILE A 215 -43.28 -25.19 33.14
N ALA A 216 -43.19 -23.91 32.76
CA ALA A 216 -44.05 -22.86 33.30
C ALA A 216 -45.55 -23.10 32.99
N GLY A 217 -45.86 -23.81 31.90
CA GLY A 217 -47.20 -24.27 31.55
C GLY A 217 -47.65 -25.57 32.23
N GLY A 218 -46.85 -26.13 33.15
CA GLY A 218 -47.16 -27.35 33.90
C GLY A 218 -46.66 -28.66 33.27
N ASP A 219 -45.97 -28.60 32.13
CA ASP A 219 -45.34 -29.78 31.52
C ASP A 219 -43.94 -30.00 32.09
N PHE A 220 -43.88 -30.66 33.25
CA PHE A 220 -42.62 -31.00 33.93
C PHE A 220 -41.86 -32.17 33.28
N GLY A 221 -42.39 -32.79 32.23
CA GLY A 221 -41.75 -33.90 31.52
C GLY A 221 -40.74 -33.48 30.44
N VAL A 222 -40.74 -32.19 30.05
CA VAL A 222 -39.85 -31.68 29.00
C VAL A 222 -38.39 -31.64 29.45
N ARG A 223 -37.47 -32.04 28.57
CA ARG A 223 -36.02 -31.98 28.81
C ARG A 223 -35.33 -31.31 27.63
N VAL A 224 -34.24 -30.59 27.91
CA VAL A 224 -33.38 -29.97 26.91
C VAL A 224 -32.41 -31.02 26.36
N SER A 225 -32.38 -31.18 25.04
CA SER A 225 -31.54 -32.19 24.38
C SER A 225 -30.07 -31.77 24.23
N TYR A 226 -29.76 -30.48 24.35
CA TYR A 226 -28.38 -29.99 24.21
C TYR A 226 -27.60 -30.13 25.51
N THR A 227 -26.65 -31.06 25.52
CA THR A 227 -25.71 -31.32 26.65
C THR A 227 -24.26 -31.23 26.17
N GLY A 228 -23.93 -30.15 25.47
CA GLY A 228 -22.55 -29.85 25.04
C GLY A 228 -21.57 -29.70 26.21
N GLN A 229 -20.27 -29.67 25.91
CA GLN A 229 -19.23 -29.42 26.92
C GLN A 229 -18.96 -27.92 27.16
N ASP A 230 -19.72 -27.04 26.50
CA ASP A 230 -19.59 -25.60 26.61
C ASP A 230 -20.42 -25.03 27.79
N GLU A 231 -20.48 -23.71 27.88
CA GLU A 231 -21.24 -23.00 28.90
C GLU A 231 -22.74 -23.31 28.84
N LEU A 232 -23.30 -23.50 27.63
CA LEU A 232 -24.73 -23.73 27.41
C LEU A 232 -25.16 -25.17 27.69
N GLY A 233 -24.29 -26.15 27.42
CA GLY A 233 -24.56 -27.53 27.79
C GLY A 233 -24.56 -27.74 29.31
N ARG A 234 -23.73 -27.01 30.05
CA ARG A 234 -23.78 -26.97 31.53
C ARG A 234 -25.11 -26.39 32.04
N VAL A 235 -25.61 -25.32 31.42
CA VAL A 235 -26.94 -24.77 31.73
C VAL A 235 -28.05 -25.77 31.38
N GLY A 236 -27.95 -26.46 30.24
CA GLY A 236 -28.88 -27.52 29.85
C GLY A 236 -28.95 -28.67 30.84
N LEU A 237 -27.81 -29.13 31.36
CA LEU A 237 -27.74 -30.15 32.40
C LEU A 237 -28.39 -29.68 33.71
N ALA A 238 -28.06 -28.47 34.18
CA ALA A 238 -28.66 -27.90 35.38
C ALA A 238 -30.19 -27.73 35.24
N PHE A 239 -30.66 -27.31 34.05
CA PHE A 239 -32.08 -27.19 33.76
C PHE A 239 -32.80 -28.55 33.86
N ASN A 240 -32.22 -29.61 33.29
CA ASN A 240 -32.82 -30.94 33.33
C ASN A 240 -32.93 -31.49 34.77
N LEU A 241 -31.92 -31.26 35.61
CA LEU A 241 -31.95 -31.65 37.03
C LEU A 241 -33.06 -30.95 37.81
N MET A 242 -33.21 -29.64 37.64
CA MET A 242 -34.32 -28.87 38.26
C MET A 242 -35.69 -29.38 37.77
N ALA A 243 -35.80 -29.71 36.48
CA ALA A 243 -37.03 -30.25 35.91
C ALA A 243 -37.36 -31.66 36.43
N ASP A 244 -36.36 -32.49 36.74
CA ASP A 244 -36.54 -33.79 37.39
C ASP A 244 -37.07 -33.63 38.83
N GLU A 245 -36.54 -32.67 39.59
CA GLU A 245 -36.96 -32.40 40.96
C GLU A 245 -38.41 -31.87 41.03
N LEU A 246 -38.77 -30.93 40.16
CA LEU A 246 -40.14 -30.45 40.02
C LEU A 246 -41.11 -31.57 39.61
N ALA A 247 -40.74 -32.41 38.65
CA ALA A 247 -41.56 -33.55 38.24
C ALA A 247 -41.77 -34.56 39.37
N GLY A 248 -40.81 -34.69 40.30
CA GLY A 248 -40.92 -35.51 41.50
C GLY A 248 -41.86 -34.94 42.56
N HIS A 249 -41.94 -33.60 42.68
CA HIS A 249 -42.81 -32.94 43.66
C HIS A 249 -44.28 -32.80 43.24
N TYR A 250 -44.58 -32.77 41.94
CA TYR A 250 -45.94 -32.59 41.41
C TYR A 250 -46.60 -33.91 40.95
N ARG A 251 -45.98 -35.07 41.23
CA ARG A 251 -46.58 -36.41 41.07
C ARG A 251 -47.22 -36.87 42.38
#